data_AF-A0A8S2G332-F1
#
_entry.id   AF-A0A8S2G332-F1
#
_cell.length_a   1.000
_cell.length_b   1.000
_cell.length_c   1.000
_cell.angle_alpha   90.00
_cell.angle_beta   90.00
_cell.angle_gamma   90.00
#
_symmetry.space_group_name_H-M   'P 1'
#
loop_
_entity.id
_entity.type
_entity.pdbx_description
1 polymer ?
#
loop_
_entity_poly.entity_id
_entity_poly.type
_entity_poly.pdbx_seq_one_letter_code
_entity_poly.pdbx_strand_id
1 'polypeptide(L)'
;MEAFGNAKTIRNDNSSRFGKYITIFFDEHGSIGRAKIDQYLLEKSRIVSQAKDERNYHIFYCLLAGIGNDERAKLSLTKPQDYAYLNKSSIKVDTRNDADEWKAIRNACKVLMFSDDELSEIFRILAVVLHLGNLQYNVQTKSNMDSVTIKDIKLLQVIASLLKVDAEQLNKALTTRTLVVQGQGKVVRALTTASAIDVRDAFVKGIYGQLFEWLIDRINMAMNSDNSDIKPDDTLRSIGVLDIFGFENFDKN
;
A
#
# COMPACT_ATOMS: atom_id res chain seq x y z
N MET A 1 -10.98 2.71 3.87
CA MET A 1 -9.87 2.56 4.84
C MET A 1 -9.64 1.11 5.21
N GLU A 2 -10.63 0.39 5.75
CA GLU A 2 -10.45 -1.00 6.23
C GLU A 2 -9.85 -1.94 5.18
N ALA A 3 -10.32 -1.90 3.92
CA ALA A 3 -9.72 -2.72 2.86
C ALA A 3 -8.20 -2.52 2.73
N PHE A 4 -7.69 -1.30 2.96
CA PHE A 4 -6.28 -0.93 2.82
C PHE A 4 -5.49 -1.00 4.14
N GLY A 5 -6.17 -1.05 5.29
CA GLY A 5 -5.55 -0.97 6.61
C GLY A 5 -5.81 -2.18 7.50
N ASN A 6 -6.68 -3.10 7.08
CA ASN A 6 -7.02 -4.29 7.83
C ASN A 6 -6.46 -5.55 7.15
N ALA A 7 -6.14 -6.53 7.99
CA ALA A 7 -5.68 -7.83 7.57
C ALA A 7 -6.17 -8.92 8.53
N LYS A 8 -6.17 -10.15 8.03
CA LYS A 8 -6.43 -11.34 8.85
C LYS A 8 -5.18 -11.69 9.66
N THR A 9 -5.33 -11.79 10.97
CA THR A 9 -4.33 -12.31 11.91
C THR A 9 -4.70 -13.73 12.34
N ILE A 10 -3.96 -14.30 13.29
CA ILE A 10 -4.30 -15.60 13.89
C ILE A 10 -5.63 -15.52 14.69
N ARG A 11 -5.90 -14.37 15.32
CA ARG A 11 -7.02 -14.22 16.28
C ARG A 11 -8.19 -13.42 15.75
N ASN A 12 -8.00 -12.66 14.66
CA ASN A 12 -9.02 -11.79 14.11
C ASN A 12 -8.93 -11.77 12.58
N ASP A 13 -10.03 -12.09 11.92
CA ASP A 13 -10.11 -12.16 10.46
C ASP A 13 -10.11 -10.79 9.77
N ASN A 14 -10.41 -9.70 10.51
CA ASN A 14 -10.46 -8.33 10.01
C ASN A 14 -9.85 -7.35 11.02
N SER A 15 -8.57 -7.53 11.35
CA SER A 15 -7.85 -6.71 12.34
C SER A 15 -7.34 -5.41 11.71
N SER A 16 -7.66 -4.26 12.31
CA SER A 16 -7.00 -2.99 12.00
C SER A 16 -5.50 -3.07 12.28
N ARG A 17 -4.67 -2.67 11.31
CA ARG A 17 -3.19 -2.61 11.40
C ARG A 17 -2.65 -1.17 11.27
N PHE A 18 -3.50 -0.23 11.65
CA PHE A 18 -3.22 1.20 11.75
C PHE A 18 -4.12 1.78 12.84
N GLY A 19 -3.68 2.85 13.49
CA GLY A 19 -4.51 3.65 14.38
C GLY A 19 -5.26 4.70 13.57
N LYS A 20 -6.50 4.99 13.97
CA LYS A 20 -7.32 6.06 13.41
C LYS A 20 -7.90 6.91 14.54
N TYR A 21 -7.80 8.22 14.37
CA TYR A 21 -8.48 9.18 15.21
C TYR A 21 -9.49 9.93 14.37
N ILE A 22 -10.77 9.77 14.70
CA ILE A 22 -11.88 10.37 13.97
C ILE A 22 -12.41 11.51 14.81
N THR A 23 -12.32 12.73 14.31
CA THR A 23 -12.93 13.91 14.92
C THR A 23 -14.22 14.22 14.20
N ILE A 24 -15.34 14.16 14.91
CA ILE A 24 -16.68 14.51 14.40
C ILE A 24 -17.03 15.88 14.93
N PHE A 25 -17.36 16.82 14.05
CA PHE A 25 -17.73 18.18 14.40
C PHE A 25 -19.23 18.37 14.28
N PHE A 26 -19.81 19.06 15.26
CA PHE A 26 -21.23 19.33 15.35
C PHE A 26 -21.51 20.82 15.18
N ASP A 27 -22.65 21.12 14.55
CA ASP A 27 -23.20 22.47 14.50
C ASP A 27 -23.81 22.87 15.86
N GLU A 28 -24.31 24.10 15.96
CA GLU A 28 -24.95 24.61 17.18
C GLU A 28 -26.22 23.83 17.59
N HIS A 29 -26.84 23.13 16.65
CA HIS A 29 -28.05 22.33 16.84
C HIS A 29 -27.75 20.86 17.17
N GLY A 30 -26.47 20.45 17.16
CA GLY A 30 -26.05 19.08 17.44
C GLY A 30 -26.10 18.15 16.23
N SER A 31 -26.26 18.67 15.02
CA SER A 31 -26.15 17.88 13.78
C SER A 31 -24.69 17.70 13.37
N ILE A 32 -24.38 16.58 12.72
CA ILE A 32 -23.02 16.31 12.20
C ILE A 32 -22.78 17.21 10.99
N GLY A 33 -21.80 18.11 11.09
CA GLY A 33 -21.42 19.00 9.99
C GLY A 33 -20.24 18.46 9.18
N ARG A 34 -19.14 18.10 9.84
CA ARG A 34 -17.93 17.59 9.16
C ARG A 34 -17.22 16.52 9.98
N ALA A 35 -16.36 15.76 9.34
CA ALA A 35 -15.47 14.81 10.00
C ALA A 35 -14.03 14.93 9.48
N LYS A 36 -13.07 14.68 10.37
CA LYS A 36 -11.65 14.58 10.04
C LYS A 36 -11.10 13.27 10.57
N ILE A 37 -10.29 12.60 9.76
CA ILE A 37 -9.62 11.36 10.11
C ILE A 37 -8.11 11.61 10.09
N ASP A 38 -7.46 11.35 11.22
CA ASP A 38 -6.02 11.29 11.33
C ASP A 38 -5.59 9.82 11.41
N GLN A 39 -4.61 9.41 10.60
CA GLN A 39 -4.08 8.05 10.58
C GLN A 39 -2.73 7.98 11.30
N TYR A 40 -2.49 6.87 11.98
CA TYR A 40 -1.25 6.63 12.73
C TYR A 40 -0.74 5.21 12.48
N LEU A 41 0.58 5.09 12.36
CA LEU A 41 1.29 3.82 12.50
C LEU A 41 0.75 2.67 11.63
N LEU A 42 0.51 2.91 10.34
CA LEU A 42 0.27 1.82 9.39
C LEU A 42 1.43 0.82 9.47
N GLU A 43 1.12 -0.46 9.68
CA GLU A 43 2.09 -1.55 9.72
C GLU A 43 2.63 -1.85 8.31
N LYS A 44 3.54 -0.99 7.82
CA LYS A 44 4.11 -1.08 6.46
C LYS A 44 4.86 -2.41 6.25
N SER A 45 5.45 -2.99 7.31
CA SER A 45 6.15 -4.29 7.26
C SER A 45 5.27 -5.43 6.72
N ARG A 46 3.98 -5.42 7.05
CA ARG A 46 3.00 -6.43 6.59
C ARG A 46 2.92 -6.56 5.08
N ILE A 47 3.26 -5.51 4.32
CA ILE A 47 3.23 -5.57 2.86
C ILE A 47 4.19 -6.62 2.31
N VAL A 48 5.38 -6.74 2.89
CA VAL A 48 6.47 -7.57 2.33
C VAL A 48 6.67 -8.89 3.08
N SER A 49 6.14 -8.98 4.31
CA SER A 49 6.29 -10.13 5.17
C SER A 49 5.07 -10.27 6.07
N GLN A 50 4.53 -11.48 6.18
CA GLN A 50 3.42 -11.81 7.07
C GLN A 50 3.82 -12.99 7.96
N ALA A 51 3.30 -13.03 9.18
CA ALA A 51 3.44 -14.20 10.03
C ALA A 51 2.68 -15.39 9.44
N LYS A 52 3.03 -16.60 9.88
CA LYS A 52 2.36 -17.83 9.45
C LYS A 52 0.86 -17.74 9.76
N ASP A 53 0.04 -18.20 8.83
CA ASP A 53 -1.42 -18.21 8.88
C ASP A 53 -2.10 -16.83 8.92
N GLU A 54 -1.35 -15.74 8.74
CA GLU A 54 -1.87 -14.37 8.55
C GLU A 54 -2.00 -14.00 7.06
N ARG A 55 -2.75 -12.95 6.77
CA ARG A 55 -2.83 -12.36 5.42
C ARG A 55 -2.11 -11.03 5.33
N ASN A 56 -1.82 -10.65 4.09
CA ASN A 56 -1.58 -9.26 3.75
C ASN A 56 -2.89 -8.45 3.83
N TYR A 57 -2.84 -7.15 3.53
CA TYR A 57 -4.05 -6.30 3.53
C TYR A 57 -5.12 -6.80 2.57
N HIS A 58 -6.39 -6.67 2.98
CA HIS A 58 -7.52 -7.23 2.25
C HIS A 58 -7.66 -6.72 0.81
N ILE A 59 -7.25 -5.47 0.55
CA ILE A 59 -7.39 -4.83 -0.76
C ILE A 59 -6.72 -5.63 -1.88
N PHE A 60 -5.57 -6.26 -1.64
CA PHE A 60 -4.88 -7.03 -2.68
C PHE A 60 -5.72 -8.23 -3.14
N TYR A 61 -6.36 -8.90 -2.19
CA TYR A 61 -7.18 -10.06 -2.49
C TYR A 61 -8.53 -9.66 -3.08
N CYS A 62 -9.14 -8.58 -2.59
CA CYS A 62 -10.36 -8.01 -3.16
C CYS A 62 -10.14 -7.57 -4.61
N LEU A 63 -9.03 -6.87 -4.89
CA LEU A 63 -8.61 -6.48 -6.24
C LEU A 63 -8.50 -7.71 -7.15
N LEU A 64 -7.71 -8.71 -6.74
CA LEU A 64 -7.47 -9.90 -7.55
C LEU A 64 -8.73 -10.77 -7.73
N ALA A 65 -9.69 -10.72 -6.80
CA ALA A 65 -10.94 -11.45 -6.89
C ALA A 65 -11.98 -10.77 -7.80
N GLY A 66 -12.03 -9.43 -7.79
CA GLY A 66 -13.14 -8.69 -8.40
C GLY A 66 -12.80 -7.78 -9.59
N ILE A 67 -11.52 -7.55 -9.90
CA ILE A 67 -11.14 -6.73 -11.06
C ILE A 67 -11.59 -7.37 -12.38
N GLY A 68 -12.12 -6.55 -13.30
CA GLY A 68 -12.60 -6.98 -14.61
C GLY A 68 -11.47 -7.48 -15.52
N ASN A 69 -11.79 -8.29 -16.52
CA ASN A 69 -10.79 -8.93 -17.39
C ASN A 69 -9.91 -7.93 -18.15
N ASP A 70 -10.50 -6.84 -18.65
CA ASP A 70 -9.76 -5.83 -19.41
C ASP A 70 -8.78 -5.05 -18.53
N GLU A 71 -9.22 -4.60 -17.35
CA GLU A 71 -8.37 -3.94 -16.36
C GLU A 71 -7.29 -4.90 -15.85
N ARG A 72 -7.64 -6.18 -15.61
CA ARG A 72 -6.70 -7.22 -15.21
C ARG A 72 -5.58 -7.39 -16.23
N ALA A 73 -5.93 -7.47 -17.51
CA ALA A 73 -4.96 -7.58 -18.60
C ALA A 73 -4.05 -6.35 -18.69
N LYS A 74 -4.63 -5.14 -18.61
CA LYS A 74 -3.87 -3.87 -18.61
C LYS A 74 -2.86 -3.79 -17.46
N LEU A 75 -3.22 -4.29 -16.28
CA LEU A 75 -2.34 -4.29 -15.10
C LEU A 75 -1.44 -5.55 -15.01
N SER A 76 -1.51 -6.44 -16.01
CA SER A 76 -0.81 -7.73 -16.03
C SER A 76 -1.06 -8.55 -14.76
N LEU A 77 -2.27 -8.49 -14.20
CA LEU A 77 -2.62 -9.15 -12.94
C LEU A 77 -3.01 -10.62 -13.15
N THR A 78 -2.55 -11.51 -12.26
CA THR A 78 -2.87 -12.94 -12.31
C THR A 78 -3.58 -13.41 -11.03
N LYS A 79 -3.24 -14.57 -10.47
CA LYS A 79 -3.87 -15.13 -9.27
C LYS A 79 -3.06 -14.78 -8.02
N PRO A 80 -3.67 -14.72 -6.81
CA PRO A 80 -2.94 -14.42 -5.57
C PRO A 80 -1.72 -15.31 -5.32
N GLN A 81 -1.77 -16.59 -5.73
CA GLN A 81 -0.68 -17.56 -5.56
C GLN A 81 0.60 -17.19 -6.33
N ASP A 82 0.47 -16.38 -7.37
CA ASP A 82 1.59 -16.01 -8.24
C ASP A 82 2.42 -14.85 -7.65
N TYR A 83 1.97 -14.24 -6.54
CA TYR A 83 2.62 -13.07 -5.94
C TYR A 83 3.31 -13.42 -4.63
N ALA A 84 4.62 -13.18 -4.58
CA ALA A 84 5.48 -13.48 -3.43
C ALA A 84 5.07 -12.76 -2.13
N TYR A 85 4.34 -11.63 -2.23
CA TYR A 85 3.81 -10.91 -1.06
C TYR A 85 2.45 -11.40 -0.58
N LEU A 86 1.82 -12.33 -1.30
CA LEU A 86 0.50 -12.89 -0.95
C LEU A 86 0.56 -14.40 -0.69
N ASN A 87 1.54 -15.12 -1.25
CA ASN A 87 1.58 -16.59 -1.27
C ASN A 87 2.44 -17.24 -0.17
N LYS A 88 3.06 -16.46 0.70
CA LYS A 88 3.94 -16.96 1.79
C LYS A 88 3.18 -17.35 3.06
N SER A 89 1.89 -17.04 3.14
CA SER A 89 1.06 -17.30 4.31
C SER A 89 -0.37 -17.63 3.87
N SER A 90 -1.39 -17.21 4.62
CA SER A 90 -2.78 -17.47 4.24
C SER A 90 -3.20 -16.64 3.02
N ILE A 91 -4.04 -17.23 2.17
CA ILE A 91 -4.68 -16.56 1.03
C ILE A 91 -6.19 -16.46 1.23
N LYS A 92 -6.81 -17.28 2.09
CA LYS A 92 -8.26 -17.33 2.28
C LYS A 92 -8.67 -16.91 3.69
N VAL A 93 -9.89 -16.41 3.80
CA VAL A 93 -10.59 -16.11 5.06
C VAL A 93 -11.99 -16.66 4.89
N ASP A 94 -12.38 -17.63 5.72
CA ASP A 94 -13.65 -18.34 5.54
C ASP A 94 -14.88 -17.45 5.83
N THR A 95 -14.70 -16.42 6.66
CA THR A 95 -15.73 -15.48 7.07
C THR A 95 -15.96 -14.33 6.07
N ARG A 96 -15.17 -14.25 4.98
CA ARG A 96 -15.17 -13.10 4.06
C ARG A 96 -15.14 -13.52 2.60
N ASN A 97 -15.98 -12.89 1.77
CA ASN A 97 -15.93 -13.03 0.32
C ASN A 97 -15.25 -11.82 -0.33
N ASP A 98 -14.01 -11.99 -0.78
CA ASP A 98 -13.21 -10.91 -1.37
C ASP A 98 -13.83 -10.29 -2.64
N ALA A 99 -14.65 -11.04 -3.40
CA ALA A 99 -15.31 -10.52 -4.60
C ALA A 99 -16.53 -9.64 -4.27
N ASP A 100 -17.28 -9.97 -3.22
CA ASP A 100 -18.38 -9.12 -2.76
C ASP A 100 -17.87 -7.86 -2.06
N GLU A 101 -16.80 -8.01 -1.30
CA GLU A 101 -16.07 -6.90 -0.67
C GLU A 101 -15.49 -5.94 -1.72
N TRP A 102 -15.01 -6.45 -2.85
CA TRP A 102 -14.59 -5.61 -3.97
C TRP A 102 -15.72 -4.71 -4.49
N LYS A 103 -16.94 -5.25 -4.62
CA LYS A 103 -18.11 -4.46 -5.03
C LYS A 103 -18.42 -3.38 -3.99
N ALA A 104 -18.36 -3.73 -2.70
CA ALA A 104 -18.56 -2.79 -1.60
C ALA A 104 -17.51 -1.66 -1.63
N ILE A 105 -16.23 -1.98 -1.86
CA ILE A 105 -15.14 -1.01 -1.99
C ILE A 105 -15.41 -0.05 -3.15
N ARG A 106 -15.74 -0.55 -4.35
CA ARG A 106 -16.05 0.32 -5.50
C ARG A 106 -17.27 1.21 -5.24
N ASN A 107 -18.31 0.69 -4.60
CA ASN A 107 -19.48 1.49 -4.25
C ASN A 107 -19.14 2.58 -3.22
N ALA A 108 -18.34 2.27 -2.20
CA ALA A 108 -17.89 3.26 -1.22
C ALA A 108 -17.05 4.36 -1.88
N CYS A 109 -16.17 4.01 -2.82
CA CYS A 109 -15.41 4.98 -3.59
C CYS A 109 -16.30 5.91 -4.42
N LYS A 110 -17.39 5.41 -5.01
CA LYS A 110 -18.37 6.26 -5.72
C LYS A 110 -19.06 7.25 -4.79
N VAL A 111 -19.45 6.80 -3.59
CA VAL A 111 -20.05 7.68 -2.56
C VAL A 111 -19.08 8.77 -2.12
N LEU A 112 -17.79 8.42 -1.98
CA LEU A 112 -16.71 9.36 -1.67
C LEU A 112 -16.22 10.16 -2.90
N MET A 113 -16.97 10.10 -4.00
CA MET A 113 -16.73 10.84 -5.25
C MET A 113 -15.36 10.60 -5.88
N PHE A 114 -14.76 9.42 -5.70
CA PHE A 114 -13.54 9.05 -6.45
C PHE A 114 -13.86 8.95 -7.93
N SER A 115 -13.04 9.57 -8.77
CA SER A 115 -13.16 9.42 -10.22
C SER A 115 -12.68 8.05 -10.69
N ASP A 116 -13.12 7.62 -11.87
CA ASP A 116 -12.66 6.37 -12.48
C ASP A 116 -11.15 6.40 -12.77
N ASP A 117 -10.59 7.58 -13.07
CA ASP A 117 -9.15 7.79 -13.25
C ASP A 117 -8.39 7.63 -11.92
N GLU A 118 -8.89 8.22 -10.82
CA GLU A 118 -8.30 8.05 -9.49
C GLU A 118 -8.30 6.56 -9.09
N LEU A 119 -9.41 5.85 -9.30
CA LEU A 119 -9.51 4.41 -9.06
C LEU A 119 -8.52 3.61 -9.91
N SER A 120 -8.41 3.92 -11.19
CA SER A 120 -7.48 3.26 -12.10
C SER A 120 -6.03 3.43 -11.64
N GLU A 121 -5.66 4.62 -11.18
CA GLU A 121 -4.32 4.90 -10.66
C GLU A 121 -4.04 4.21 -9.32
N ILE A 122 -5.03 4.13 -8.41
CA ILE A 122 -4.94 3.33 -7.18
C ILE A 122 -4.67 1.85 -7.51
N PHE A 123 -5.44 1.27 -8.44
CA PHE A 123 -5.28 -0.14 -8.81
C PHE A 123 -3.95 -0.39 -9.51
N ARG A 124 -3.47 0.57 -10.32
CA ARG A 124 -2.14 0.53 -10.93
C ARG A 124 -1.05 0.49 -9.85
N ILE A 125 -1.13 1.31 -8.81
CA ILE A 125 -0.17 1.33 -7.70
C ILE A 125 -0.20 -0.01 -6.93
N LEU A 126 -1.39 -0.56 -6.67
CA LEU A 126 -1.52 -1.89 -6.03
C LEU A 126 -0.89 -3.00 -6.88
N ALA A 127 -1.07 -2.97 -8.21
CA ALA A 127 -0.45 -3.91 -9.12
C ALA A 127 1.09 -3.79 -9.11
N VAL A 128 1.62 -2.57 -9.08
CA VAL A 128 3.07 -2.32 -8.94
C VAL A 128 3.62 -2.95 -7.67
N VAL A 129 2.94 -2.79 -6.53
CA VAL A 129 3.35 -3.40 -5.25
C VAL A 129 3.45 -4.92 -5.37
N LEU A 130 2.47 -5.56 -5.99
CA LEU A 130 2.45 -7.01 -6.19
C LEU A 130 3.58 -7.49 -7.12
N HIS A 131 3.77 -6.82 -8.26
CA HIS A 131 4.80 -7.17 -9.24
C HIS A 131 6.21 -6.96 -8.70
N LEU A 132 6.45 -5.88 -7.95
CA LEU A 132 7.74 -5.64 -7.29
C LEU A 132 8.12 -6.81 -6.36
N GLY A 133 7.16 -7.41 -5.66
CA GLY A 133 7.42 -8.58 -4.80
C GLY A 133 7.98 -9.80 -5.54
N ASN A 134 7.67 -9.93 -6.84
CA ASN A 134 8.12 -11.03 -7.69
C ASN A 134 9.51 -10.80 -8.30
N LEU A 135 10.10 -9.60 -8.16
CA LEU A 135 11.45 -9.36 -8.65
C LEU A 135 12.47 -10.22 -7.91
N GLN A 136 13.30 -10.92 -8.68
CA GLN A 136 14.41 -11.73 -8.18
C GLN A 136 15.74 -11.21 -8.72
N TYR A 137 16.81 -11.50 -7.99
CA TYR A 137 18.17 -11.06 -8.31
C TYR A 137 19.10 -12.27 -8.55
N ASN A 138 19.96 -12.17 -9.56
CA ASN A 138 21.11 -13.05 -9.76
C ASN A 138 22.35 -12.40 -9.13
N VAL A 139 23.16 -13.22 -8.45
CA VAL A 139 24.48 -12.79 -7.95
C VAL A 139 25.47 -12.78 -9.11
N GLN A 140 26.26 -11.72 -9.19
CA GLN A 140 27.41 -11.62 -10.08
C GLN A 140 28.61 -11.10 -9.30
N THR A 141 29.80 -11.60 -9.61
CA THR A 141 31.04 -11.02 -9.10
C THR A 141 31.62 -10.08 -10.16
N LYS A 142 31.68 -8.78 -9.86
CA LYS A 142 32.34 -7.78 -10.69
C LYS A 142 33.51 -7.19 -9.92
N SER A 143 34.72 -7.27 -10.47
CA SER A 143 35.95 -6.73 -9.85
C SER A 143 36.18 -7.21 -8.40
N ASN A 144 35.98 -8.50 -8.15
CA ASN A 144 36.04 -9.14 -6.83
C ASN A 144 35.05 -8.60 -5.79
N MET A 145 33.99 -7.91 -6.23
CA MET A 145 32.88 -7.46 -5.38
C MET A 145 31.56 -8.12 -5.82
N ASP A 146 30.73 -8.44 -4.83
CA ASP A 146 29.37 -8.91 -5.06
C ASP A 146 28.53 -7.80 -5.70
N SER A 147 27.80 -8.18 -6.74
CA SER A 147 26.89 -7.34 -7.49
C SER A 147 25.64 -8.13 -7.84
N VAL A 148 24.56 -7.43 -8.18
CA VAL A 148 23.30 -8.06 -8.55
C VAL A 148 22.78 -7.58 -9.89
N THR A 149 22.06 -8.46 -10.57
CA THR A 149 21.24 -8.12 -11.74
C THR A 149 19.84 -8.70 -11.59
N ILE A 150 18.83 -7.99 -12.07
CA ILE A 150 17.46 -8.49 -12.07
C ILE A 150 17.35 -9.70 -13.02
N LYS A 151 16.72 -10.79 -12.56
CA LYS A 151 16.58 -12.04 -13.34
C LYS A 151 15.59 -11.89 -14.49
N ASP A 152 14.42 -11.35 -14.19
CA ASP A 152 13.31 -11.24 -15.14
C ASP A 152 13.22 -9.81 -15.69
N ILE A 153 13.81 -9.61 -16.86
CA ILE A 153 13.80 -8.32 -17.56
C ILE A 153 12.38 -7.98 -18.06
N LYS A 154 11.55 -8.98 -18.39
CA LYS A 154 10.17 -8.72 -18.84
C LYS A 154 9.33 -8.17 -17.70
N LEU A 155 9.44 -8.78 -16.52
CA LEU A 155 8.77 -8.28 -15.31
C LEU A 155 9.24 -6.86 -14.95
N LEU A 156 10.55 -6.58 -15.06
CA LEU A 156 11.06 -5.22 -14.86
C LEU A 156 10.41 -4.22 -15.83
N GLN A 157 10.25 -4.57 -17.11
CA GLN A 157 9.58 -3.72 -18.10
C GLN A 157 8.11 -3.48 -17.75
N VAL A 158 7.39 -4.51 -17.31
CA VAL A 158 6.01 -4.37 -16.81
C VAL A 158 5.95 -3.39 -15.64
N ILE A 159 6.83 -3.55 -14.65
CA ILE A 159 6.87 -2.66 -13.48
C ILE A 159 7.21 -1.23 -13.88
N ALA A 160 8.21 -1.03 -14.74
CA ALA A 160 8.61 0.29 -15.23
C ALA A 160 7.49 0.98 -16.00
N SER A 161 6.80 0.24 -16.89
CA SER A 161 5.64 0.73 -17.63
C SER A 161 4.51 1.14 -16.68
N LEU A 162 4.18 0.29 -15.70
CA LEU A 162 3.16 0.61 -14.71
C LEU A 162 3.55 1.81 -13.86
N LEU A 163 4.82 1.94 -13.44
CA LEU A 163 5.34 3.10 -12.71
C LEU A 163 5.46 4.37 -13.58
N LYS A 164 5.34 4.25 -14.91
CA LYS A 164 5.58 5.33 -15.88
C LYS A 164 6.99 5.92 -15.76
N VAL A 165 8.00 5.04 -15.55
CA VAL A 165 9.41 5.40 -15.45
C VAL A 165 10.26 4.62 -16.45
N ASP A 166 11.47 5.10 -16.69
CA ASP A 166 12.45 4.38 -17.51
C ASP A 166 12.92 3.09 -16.81
N ALA A 167 12.92 1.98 -17.55
CA ALA A 167 13.28 0.67 -17.02
C ALA A 167 14.76 0.56 -16.66
N GLU A 168 15.65 1.25 -17.39
CA GLU A 168 17.08 1.24 -17.10
C GLU A 168 17.38 1.99 -15.80
N GLN A 169 16.74 3.14 -15.59
CA GLN A 169 16.81 3.90 -14.35
C GLN A 169 16.25 3.12 -13.17
N LEU A 170 15.10 2.45 -13.34
CA LEU A 170 14.52 1.58 -12.31
C LEU A 170 15.46 0.43 -11.96
N ASN A 171 16.07 -0.22 -12.96
CA ASN A 171 17.07 -1.27 -12.72
C ASN A 171 18.27 -0.74 -11.92
N LYS A 172 18.81 0.42 -12.30
CA LYS A 172 19.92 1.06 -11.57
C LYS A 172 19.52 1.36 -10.12
N ALA A 173 18.32 1.91 -9.89
CA ALA A 173 17.82 2.22 -8.55
C ALA A 173 17.65 0.98 -7.66
N LEU A 174 17.28 -0.17 -8.25
CA LEU A 174 17.05 -1.42 -7.52
C LEU A 174 18.31 -2.30 -7.37
N THR A 175 19.43 -1.97 -8.04
CA THR A 175 20.65 -2.80 -8.05
C THR A 175 21.90 -2.05 -7.60
N THR A 176 21.83 -0.73 -7.42
CA THR A 176 22.97 0.11 -7.03
C THR A 176 22.61 1.10 -5.93
N ARG A 177 23.63 1.58 -5.23
CA ARG A 177 23.54 2.66 -4.23
C ARG A 177 24.46 3.80 -4.63
N THR A 178 23.89 5.00 -4.72
CA THR A 178 24.67 6.23 -4.93
C THR A 178 25.02 6.84 -3.58
N LEU A 179 26.32 7.05 -3.33
CA LEU A 179 26.86 7.69 -2.14
C LEU A 179 27.42 9.06 -2.53
N VAL A 180 27.07 10.11 -1.79
CA VAL A 180 27.68 11.43 -1.95
C VAL A 180 28.83 11.52 -0.95
N VAL A 181 30.06 11.56 -1.46
CA VAL A 181 31.28 11.65 -0.63
C VAL A 181 31.84 13.06 -0.76
N GLN A 182 32.03 13.74 0.38
CA GLN A 182 32.62 15.09 0.40
C GLN A 182 33.98 15.08 -0.31
N GLY A 183 34.17 15.99 -1.27
CA GLY A 183 35.40 16.11 -2.06
C GLY A 183 35.57 15.12 -3.22
N GLN A 184 34.77 14.05 -3.30
CA GLN A 184 34.86 13.04 -4.39
C GLN A 184 33.60 12.93 -5.25
N GLY A 185 32.53 13.68 -4.92
CA GLY A 185 31.30 13.69 -5.69
C GLY A 185 30.42 12.45 -5.45
N LYS A 186 29.69 12.02 -6.49
CA LYS A 186 28.78 10.87 -6.43
C LYS A 186 29.52 9.58 -6.81
N VAL A 187 29.57 8.63 -5.89
CA VAL A 187 30.12 7.29 -6.10
C VAL A 187 28.98 6.28 -6.17
N VAL A 188 28.88 5.51 -7.25
CA VAL A 188 27.88 4.45 -7.41
C VAL A 188 28.50 3.10 -7.06
N ARG A 189 27.87 2.36 -6.16
CA ARG A 189 28.29 1.00 -5.76
C ARG A 189 27.19 -0.01 -6.07
N ALA A 190 27.56 -1.21 -6.52
CA ALA A 190 26.61 -2.31 -6.67
C ALA A 190 26.10 -2.79 -5.30
N LEU A 191 24.84 -3.24 -5.25
CA LEU A 191 24.26 -3.84 -4.06
C LEU A 191 24.58 -5.34 -3.99
N THR A 192 24.60 -5.86 -2.76
CA THR A 192 24.50 -7.30 -2.51
C THR A 192 23.05 -7.76 -2.68
N THR A 193 22.81 -9.07 -2.77
CA THR A 193 21.45 -9.63 -2.86
C THR A 193 20.57 -9.24 -1.69
N ALA A 194 21.10 -9.33 -0.46
CA ALA A 194 20.37 -8.96 0.74
C ALA A 194 19.97 -7.47 0.70
N SER A 195 20.93 -6.59 0.40
CA SER A 195 20.65 -5.15 0.32
C SER A 195 19.69 -4.79 -0.83
N ALA A 196 19.74 -5.50 -1.96
CA ALA A 196 18.81 -5.27 -3.07
C ALA A 196 17.37 -5.66 -2.70
N ILE A 197 17.20 -6.77 -1.95
CA ILE A 197 15.90 -7.16 -1.38
C ILE A 197 15.42 -6.10 -0.40
N ASP A 198 16.28 -5.63 0.52
CA ASP A 198 15.91 -4.60 1.49
C ASP A 198 15.50 -3.28 0.80
N VAL A 199 16.22 -2.86 -0.25
CA VAL A 199 15.88 -1.67 -1.05
C VAL A 199 14.53 -1.82 -1.74
N ARG A 200 14.28 -2.97 -2.39
CA ARG A 200 12.99 -3.26 -3.02
C ARG A 200 11.85 -3.25 -2.02
N ASP A 201 12.03 -3.88 -0.87
CA ASP A 201 11.01 -3.98 0.18
C ASP A 201 10.75 -2.62 0.82
N ALA A 202 11.80 -1.82 1.05
CA ALA A 202 11.66 -0.44 1.53
C ALA A 202 10.93 0.45 0.50
N PHE A 203 11.22 0.29 -0.78
CA PHE A 203 10.55 1.02 -1.85
C PHE A 203 9.06 0.70 -1.90
N VAL A 204 8.71 -0.59 -1.82
CA VAL A 204 7.30 -1.04 -1.78
C VAL A 204 6.57 -0.50 -0.55
N LYS A 205 7.19 -0.55 0.64
CA LYS A 205 6.64 0.04 1.88
C LYS A 205 6.39 1.53 1.74
N GLY A 206 7.32 2.24 1.07
CA GLY A 206 7.19 3.67 0.77
C GLY A 206 5.99 3.96 -0.14
N ILE A 207 5.89 3.26 -1.27
CA ILE A 207 4.78 3.40 -2.23
C ILE A 207 3.44 3.17 -1.55
N TYR A 208 3.28 2.05 -0.84
CA TYR A 208 2.01 1.73 -0.20
C TYR A 208 1.66 2.69 0.93
N GLY A 209 2.65 3.10 1.73
CA GLY A 209 2.45 4.10 2.78
C GLY A 209 1.96 5.43 2.23
N GLN A 210 2.56 5.92 1.14
CA GLN A 210 2.13 7.14 0.47
C GLN A 210 0.74 7.02 -0.16
N LEU A 211 0.42 5.87 -0.77
CA LEU A 211 -0.93 5.59 -1.25
C LEU A 211 -1.96 5.66 -0.11
N PHE A 212 -1.63 5.07 1.04
CA PHE A 212 -2.53 5.05 2.19
C PHE A 212 -2.76 6.46 2.75
N GLU A 213 -1.69 7.24 2.95
CA GLU A 213 -1.77 8.64 3.36
C GLU A 213 -2.64 9.45 2.40
N TRP A 214 -2.40 9.34 1.09
CA TRP A 214 -3.19 10.02 0.06
C TRP A 214 -4.67 9.60 0.07
N LEU A 215 -4.97 8.32 0.30
CA LEU A 215 -6.36 7.84 0.42
C LEU A 215 -7.09 8.49 1.59
N ILE A 216 -6.41 8.66 2.73
CA ILE A 216 -6.99 9.33 3.90
C ILE A 216 -7.23 10.81 3.61
N ASP A 217 -6.27 11.49 2.98
CA ASP A 217 -6.44 12.89 2.58
C ASP A 217 -7.62 13.07 1.62
N ARG A 218 -7.75 12.16 0.63
CA ARG A 218 -8.85 12.18 -0.33
C ARG A 218 -10.21 11.93 0.32
N ILE A 219 -10.28 11.05 1.31
CA ILE A 219 -11.48 10.82 2.13
C ILE A 219 -11.81 12.06 2.96
N ASN A 220 -10.82 12.68 3.60
CA ASN A 220 -10.99 13.93 4.34
C ASN A 220 -11.51 15.05 3.45
N MET A 221 -11.03 15.18 2.22
CA MET A 221 -11.57 16.16 1.26
C MET A 221 -13.05 15.93 0.98
N ALA A 222 -13.47 14.68 0.77
CA ALA A 222 -14.87 14.34 0.53
C ALA A 222 -15.78 14.55 1.76
N MET A 223 -15.26 14.42 2.98
CA MET A 223 -16.03 14.68 4.22
C MET A 223 -16.11 16.17 4.59
N ASN A 224 -15.34 17.02 3.93
CA ASN A 224 -15.29 18.46 4.17
C ASN A 224 -15.83 19.28 2.97
N SER A 225 -16.43 18.64 1.96
CA SER A 225 -16.86 19.30 0.72
C SER A 225 -18.12 20.16 0.86
N ASP A 226 -18.81 20.11 2.00
CA ASP A 226 -19.91 21.02 2.27
C ASP A 226 -19.35 22.37 2.76
N ASN A 227 -19.25 23.29 1.80
CA ASN A 227 -19.13 24.75 1.99
C ASN A 227 -20.40 25.31 2.69
N SER A 228 -20.75 24.81 3.87
CA SER A 228 -21.53 25.61 4.80
C SER A 228 -20.58 26.64 5.41
N ASP A 229 -21.00 27.90 5.45
CA ASP A 229 -20.33 29.13 5.92
C ASP A 229 -19.73 29.10 7.35
N ILE A 230 -19.04 28.03 7.73
CA ILE A 230 -18.44 27.87 9.04
C ILE A 230 -17.07 28.55 8.99
N LYS A 231 -17.02 29.75 9.57
CA LYS A 231 -15.78 30.52 9.68
C LYS A 231 -14.76 29.73 10.49
N PRO A 232 -13.45 29.90 10.23
CA PRO A 232 -12.38 29.24 10.98
C PRO A 232 -12.41 29.50 12.51
N ASP A 233 -13.18 30.50 12.94
CA ASP A 233 -13.24 31.01 14.32
C ASP A 233 -14.45 30.50 15.12
N ASP A 234 -15.37 29.75 14.48
CA ASP A 234 -16.42 29.07 15.24
C ASP A 234 -15.81 27.85 15.93
N THR A 235 -15.83 27.89 17.26
CA THR A 235 -15.47 26.79 18.15
C THR A 235 -16.47 25.65 18.00
N LEU A 236 -16.42 24.97 16.85
CA LEU A 236 -17.25 23.81 16.57
C LEU A 236 -17.00 22.77 17.67
N ARG A 237 -18.08 22.43 18.38
CA ARG A 237 -18.06 21.33 19.35
C ARG A 237 -17.68 20.06 18.60
N SER A 238 -16.78 19.28 19.17
CA SER A 238 -16.32 18.05 18.52
C SER A 238 -16.22 16.89 19.50
N ILE A 239 -16.40 15.69 18.96
CA ILE A 239 -16.15 14.44 19.65
C ILE A 239 -15.02 13.72 18.91
N GLY A 240 -13.98 13.37 19.64
CA GLY A 240 -12.87 12.55 19.16
C GLY A 240 -13.10 11.08 19.49
N VAL A 241 -12.96 10.22 18.49
CA VAL A 241 -12.99 8.77 18.63
C VAL A 241 -11.61 8.23 18.25
N LEU A 242 -10.88 7.73 19.24
CA LEU A 242 -9.60 7.05 19.04
C LEU A 242 -9.82 5.55 18.94
N ASP A 243 -9.50 4.98 17.79
CA ASP A 243 -9.45 3.54 17.57
C ASP A 243 -8.00 3.18 17.21
N ILE A 244 -7.32 2.55 18.17
CA ILE A 244 -5.94 2.11 18.03
C ILE A 244 -5.89 0.59 18.14
N PHE A 245 -5.03 -0.03 17.35
CA PHE A 245 -4.81 -1.47 17.43
C PHE A 245 -4.37 -1.88 18.84
N GLY A 246 -4.86 -3.04 19.27
CA GLY A 246 -4.52 -3.61 20.57
C GLY A 246 -3.07 -4.09 20.65
N PHE A 247 -2.63 -4.42 21.87
CA PHE A 247 -1.32 -5.01 22.08
C PHE A 247 -1.25 -6.42 21.49
N GLU A 248 -0.17 -6.72 20.77
CA GLU A 248 0.12 -8.06 20.26
C GLU A 248 1.47 -8.54 20.78
N ASN A 249 1.55 -9.82 21.11
CA ASN A 249 2.76 -10.47 21.57
C ASN A 249 3.13 -11.58 20.58
N PHE A 250 4.16 -11.33 19.78
CA PHE A 250 4.71 -12.29 18.82
C PHE A 250 6.08 -12.78 19.29
N ASP A 251 6.51 -13.94 18.78
CA ASP A 251 7.86 -14.47 19.01
C ASP A 251 8.97 -13.51 18.55
N LYS A 252 8.66 -12.65 17.57
CA LYS A 252 9.50 -11.54 17.11
C LYS A 252 8.62 -10.32 16.82
N ASN A 253 8.82 -9.25 17.59
CA ASN A 253 8.17 -7.95 17.42
C ASN A 253 9.02 -7.02 16.55
#